data_AF-A0A224Y049-F1
#
_entry.id   AF-A0A224Y049-F1
#
_cell.length_a   1.000
_cell.length_b   1.000
_cell.length_c   1.000
_cell.angle_alpha   90.00
_cell.angle_beta   90.00
_cell.angle_gamma   90.00
#
_symmetry.space_group_name_H-M   'P 1'
#
loop_
_entity.id
_entity.type
_entity.pdbx_description
1 polymer ?
#
loop_
_entity_poly.entity_id
_entity_poly.type
_entity_poly.pdbx_seq_one_letter_code
_entity_poly.pdbx_strand_id
1 'polypeptide(L)'
;DPPDQELDERKGPTKPSVPPGFLSPSVQQYLELGKSIPGRPGTDYPVLGIVPYTDFYCDEQEYPGFFADTETRCQAWHYCDIDGRQATFLCPNGTQFSQAFFICDWWFNVRCDLSKQLYHINARLYQRPKLNPTRPHRLVTKEILENIFL
;
A
#
# COMPACT_ATOMS: atom_id res chain seq x y z
N ASP A 1 26.14 -8.75 2.01
CA ASP A 1 25.30 -8.92 0.82
C ASP A 1 24.13 -9.83 1.12
N PRO A 2 22.88 -9.39 0.90
CA PRO A 2 21.75 -10.31 0.89
C PRO A 2 21.84 -11.17 -0.38
N PRO A 3 21.47 -12.45 -0.33
CA PRO A 3 21.58 -13.33 -1.48
C PRO A 3 20.55 -12.95 -2.55
N ASP A 4 21.01 -12.80 -3.78
CA ASP A 4 20.19 -12.63 -4.97
C ASP A 4 19.21 -13.81 -5.07
N GLN A 5 17.92 -13.53 -4.98
CA GLN A 5 16.89 -14.50 -5.30
C GLN A 5 16.76 -14.55 -6.83
N GLU A 6 17.50 -15.46 -7.46
CA GLU A 6 17.24 -15.86 -8.85
C GLU A 6 15.80 -16.37 -8.95
N LEU A 7 14.93 -15.55 -9.54
CA LEU A 7 13.63 -16.00 -10.00
C LEU A 7 13.88 -16.96 -11.16
N ASP A 8 13.96 -18.26 -10.86
CA ASP A 8 14.05 -19.31 -11.87
C ASP A 8 12.95 -19.12 -12.91
N GLU A 9 13.34 -18.67 -14.11
CA GLU A 9 12.48 -18.68 -15.28
C GLU A 9 12.10 -20.13 -15.55
N ARG A 10 10.90 -20.52 -15.10
CA ARG A 10 10.32 -21.83 -15.34
C ARG A 10 10.30 -22.08 -16.85
N LYS A 11 11.27 -22.85 -17.37
CA LYS A 11 11.32 -23.39 -18.74
C LYS A 11 10.14 -24.34 -18.97
N GLY A 12 8.95 -23.77 -19.12
CA GLY A 12 7.76 -24.45 -19.61
C GLY A 12 7.78 -24.56 -21.13
N PRO A 13 6.89 -25.39 -21.71
CA PRO A 13 6.84 -25.62 -23.15
C PRO A 13 6.61 -24.30 -23.89
N THR A 14 7.22 -24.18 -25.08
CA THR A 14 7.17 -23.03 -26.01
C THR A 14 5.89 -22.23 -25.88
N LYS A 15 6.00 -20.96 -25.47
CA LYS A 15 4.86 -20.02 -25.40
C LYS A 15 4.07 -20.11 -26.72
N PRO A 16 2.80 -20.53 -26.71
CA PRO A 16 2.01 -20.61 -27.93
C PRO A 16 1.97 -19.23 -28.59
N SER A 17 2.29 -19.15 -29.89
CA SER A 17 2.23 -17.90 -30.64
C SER A 17 0.77 -17.51 -30.82
N VAL A 18 0.39 -16.38 -30.21
CA VAL A 18 -0.98 -15.86 -30.31
C VAL A 18 -1.12 -15.10 -31.63
N PRO A 19 -2.12 -15.42 -32.50
CA PRO A 19 -2.32 -14.71 -33.75
C PRO A 19 -2.59 -13.21 -33.53
N PRO A 20 -2.13 -12.32 -34.43
CA PRO A 20 -2.47 -10.90 -34.37
C PRO A 20 -4.00 -10.69 -34.37
N GLY A 21 -4.52 -9.84 -33.47
CA GLY A 21 -5.95 -9.55 -33.35
C GLY A 21 -6.77 -10.59 -32.57
N PHE A 22 -6.16 -11.68 -32.08
CA PHE A 22 -6.86 -12.69 -31.27
C PHE A 22 -7.15 -12.20 -29.84
N LEU A 23 -6.28 -11.35 -29.28
CA LEU A 23 -6.46 -10.77 -27.95
C LEU A 23 -7.12 -9.41 -28.05
N SER A 24 -8.13 -9.16 -27.21
CA SER A 24 -8.69 -7.82 -27.05
C SER A 24 -7.65 -6.87 -26.41
N PRO A 25 -7.74 -5.55 -26.65
CA PRO A 25 -6.82 -4.57 -26.06
C PRO A 25 -6.74 -4.67 -24.52
N SER A 26 -7.87 -4.91 -23.86
CA SER A 26 -7.92 -5.08 -22.40
C SER A 26 -7.13 -6.32 -21.96
N VAL A 27 -7.27 -7.45 -22.66
CA VAL A 27 -6.53 -8.68 -22.33
C VAL A 27 -5.03 -8.49 -22.54
N GLN A 28 -4.62 -7.79 -23.61
CA GLN A 28 -3.21 -7.43 -23.80
C GLN A 28 -2.68 -6.61 -22.63
N GLN A 29 -3.42 -5.59 -22.18
CA GLN A 29 -3.03 -4.75 -21.04
C GLN A 29 -2.89 -5.56 -19.74
N TYR A 30 -3.80 -6.50 -19.47
CA TYR A 30 -3.71 -7.40 -18.32
C TYR A 30 -2.46 -8.29 -18.37
N LEU A 31 -2.10 -8.80 -19.55
CA LEU A 31 -0.91 -9.63 -19.72
C LEU A 31 0.38 -8.83 -19.56
N GLU A 32 0.44 -7.61 -20.09
CA GLU A 32 1.60 -6.74 -19.88
C GLU A 32 1.76 -6.36 -18.41
N LEU A 33 0.67 -6.09 -17.70
CA LEU A 33 0.70 -5.81 -16.26
C LEU A 33 1.34 -6.96 -15.47
N GLY A 34 0.99 -8.21 -15.78
CA GLY A 34 1.55 -9.40 -15.14
C GLY A 34 3.01 -9.72 -15.52
N LYS A 35 3.59 -9.02 -16.51
CA LYS A 35 5.03 -9.12 -16.79
C LYS A 35 5.85 -8.15 -15.94
N SER A 36 5.28 -7.00 -15.61
CA SER A 36 5.98 -5.91 -14.91
C SER A 36 5.88 -5.99 -13.39
N ILE A 37 4.84 -6.66 -12.88
CA ILE A 37 4.57 -6.77 -11.44
C ILE A 37 4.58 -8.26 -11.07
N PRO A 38 5.40 -8.70 -10.08
CA PRO A 38 5.39 -10.07 -9.62
C PRO A 38 4.00 -10.48 -9.12
N GLY A 39 3.57 -11.69 -9.49
CA GLY A 39 2.25 -12.22 -9.16
C GLY A 39 1.24 -12.08 -10.29
N ARG A 40 0.06 -12.67 -10.11
CA ARG A 40 -1.04 -12.72 -11.06
C ARG A 40 -2.05 -11.61 -10.75
N PRO A 41 -2.22 -10.62 -11.65
CA PRO A 41 -3.24 -9.59 -11.48
C PRO A 41 -4.63 -10.20 -11.28
N GLY A 42 -5.41 -9.65 -10.35
CA GLY A 42 -6.75 -10.14 -9.98
C GLY A 42 -6.75 -11.30 -9.01
N THR A 43 -5.72 -12.15 -9.03
CA THR A 43 -5.58 -13.31 -8.10
C THR A 43 -4.74 -12.93 -6.88
N ASP A 44 -3.47 -12.62 -7.09
CA ASP A 44 -2.51 -12.35 -6.01
C ASP A 44 -2.69 -10.93 -5.45
N TYR A 45 -3.10 -10.00 -6.30
CA TYR A 45 -3.44 -8.63 -5.92
C TYR A 45 -4.64 -8.09 -6.72
N PRO A 46 -5.42 -7.17 -6.13
CA PRO A 46 -6.56 -6.53 -6.79
C PRO A 46 -6.15 -5.52 -7.86
N VAL A 47 -7.07 -5.31 -8.82
CA VAL A 47 -6.87 -4.48 -10.02
C VAL A 47 -8.12 -3.63 -10.30
N LEU A 48 -8.70 -3.10 -9.23
CA LEU A 48 -9.85 -2.21 -9.27
C LEU A 48 -9.48 -0.95 -10.04
N GLY A 49 -10.31 -0.59 -11.02
CA GLY A 49 -10.18 0.67 -11.76
C GLY A 49 -11.04 1.80 -11.19
N ILE A 50 -11.94 1.47 -10.26
CA ILE A 50 -12.85 2.39 -9.58
C ILE A 50 -13.05 1.91 -8.15
N VAL A 51 -13.21 2.85 -7.22
CA VAL A 51 -13.54 2.55 -5.82
C VAL A 51 -14.93 1.87 -5.78
N PRO A 52 -15.04 0.60 -5.36
CA PRO A 52 -16.32 -0.04 -5.16
C PRO A 52 -16.99 0.50 -3.88
N TYR A 53 -18.29 0.27 -3.77
CA TYR A 53 -18.98 0.45 -2.50
C TYR A 53 -18.58 -0.67 -1.52
N THR A 54 -18.25 -0.31 -0.29
CA THR A 54 -17.88 -1.21 0.81
C THR A 54 -18.55 -0.76 2.11
N ASP A 55 -18.63 -1.64 3.11
CA ASP A 55 -19.25 -1.37 4.40
C ASP A 55 -18.26 -0.64 5.35
N PHE A 56 -17.72 0.49 4.88
CA PHE A 56 -16.81 1.33 5.64
C PHE A 56 -17.35 2.75 5.81
N TYR A 57 -17.46 3.17 7.06
CA TYR A 57 -17.92 4.51 7.41
C TYR A 57 -17.01 5.18 8.43
N CYS A 58 -16.68 6.45 8.18
CA CYS A 58 -15.80 7.24 9.05
C CYS A 58 -16.38 7.52 10.43
N ASP A 59 -17.70 7.59 10.57
CA ASP A 59 -18.40 7.82 11.84
C ASP A 59 -18.43 6.58 12.76
N GLU A 60 -18.14 5.40 12.22
CA GLU A 60 -17.95 4.17 13.00
C GLU A 60 -16.51 3.99 13.51
N GLN A 61 -15.59 4.87 13.12
CA GLN A 61 -14.19 4.77 13.53
C GLN A 61 -13.89 5.59 14.79
N GLU A 62 -13.09 5.03 15.69
CA GLU A 62 -12.74 5.67 16.97
C GLU A 62 -11.90 6.96 16.80
N TYR A 63 -11.09 7.03 15.74
CA TYR A 63 -10.18 8.14 15.48
C TYR A 63 -10.31 8.63 14.04
N PRO A 64 -10.13 9.93 13.75
CA PRO A 64 -9.88 10.38 12.39
C PRO A 64 -8.51 9.86 11.91
N GLY A 65 -8.34 9.71 10.61
CA GLY A 65 -7.09 9.23 10.04
C GLY A 65 -7.26 8.43 8.76
N PHE A 66 -6.38 7.43 8.57
CA PHE A 66 -6.30 6.63 7.35
C PHE A 66 -6.68 5.18 7.63
N PHE A 67 -7.49 4.59 6.77
CA PHE A 67 -8.08 3.26 6.99
C PHE A 67 -7.96 2.39 5.75
N ALA A 68 -7.29 1.26 5.87
CA ALA A 68 -7.25 0.26 4.80
C ALA A 68 -8.62 -0.39 4.65
N ASP A 69 -9.13 -0.49 3.42
CA ASP A 69 -10.38 -1.19 3.14
C ASP A 69 -10.12 -2.68 2.93
N THR A 70 -10.47 -3.50 3.91
CA THR A 70 -10.24 -4.96 3.83
C THR A 70 -11.14 -5.67 2.83
N GLU A 71 -12.32 -5.12 2.48
CA GLU A 71 -13.22 -5.74 1.49
C GLU A 71 -12.66 -5.64 0.07
N THR A 72 -11.89 -4.58 -0.21
CA THR A 72 -11.20 -4.41 -1.49
C THR A 72 -9.83 -5.10 -1.55
N ARG A 73 -9.51 -5.96 -0.57
CA ARG A 73 -8.14 -6.46 -0.35
C ARG A 73 -7.13 -5.30 -0.25
N CYS A 74 -7.48 -4.28 0.52
CA CYS A 74 -6.66 -3.10 0.80
C CYS A 74 -6.19 -2.35 -0.45
N GLN A 75 -6.80 -2.53 -1.63
CA GLN A 75 -6.51 -1.61 -2.73
C GLN A 75 -7.13 -0.26 -2.48
N ALA A 76 -8.36 -0.24 -1.96
CA ALA A 76 -8.98 0.98 -1.48
C ALA A 76 -8.52 1.31 -0.06
N TRP A 77 -8.52 2.60 0.22
CA TRP A 77 -8.32 3.12 1.57
C TRP A 77 -9.10 4.43 1.72
N HIS A 78 -9.46 4.73 2.97
CA HIS A 78 -10.30 5.86 3.32
C HIS A 78 -9.52 6.86 4.17
N TYR A 79 -9.71 8.13 3.87
CA TYR A 79 -9.33 9.25 4.70
C TYR A 79 -10.56 9.75 5.44
N CYS A 80 -10.52 9.69 6.77
CA CYS A 80 -11.52 10.24 7.65
C CYS A 80 -10.98 11.51 8.30
N ASP A 81 -11.55 12.65 7.92
CA ASP A 81 -11.17 13.94 8.47
C ASP A 81 -11.77 14.13 9.88
N ILE A 82 -11.24 15.11 10.62
CA ILE A 82 -11.64 15.42 12.01
C ILE A 82 -13.10 15.86 12.13
N ASP A 83 -13.71 16.31 11.03
CA ASP A 83 -15.10 16.74 10.93
C ASP A 83 -16.03 15.63 10.40
N GLY A 84 -15.51 14.40 10.23
CA GLY A 84 -16.26 13.24 9.76
C GLY A 84 -16.37 13.13 8.24
N ARG A 85 -15.77 14.04 7.47
CA ARG A 85 -15.73 13.91 5.99
C ARG A 85 -14.90 12.71 5.57
N GLN A 86 -15.44 11.94 4.64
CA GLN A 86 -14.81 10.76 4.06
C GLN A 86 -14.33 11.04 2.64
N ALA A 87 -13.08 10.70 2.35
CA ALA A 87 -12.57 10.56 0.98
C ALA A 87 -12.01 9.15 0.79
N THR A 88 -12.20 8.56 -0.39
CA THR A 88 -11.74 7.19 -0.67
C THR A 88 -10.88 7.18 -1.92
N PHE A 89 -9.80 6.41 -1.86
CA PHE A 89 -8.78 6.35 -2.91
C PHE A 89 -8.42 4.91 -3.23
N LEU A 90 -7.84 4.69 -4.41
CA LEU A 90 -7.22 3.42 -4.78
C LEU A 90 -5.71 3.56 -4.81
N CYS A 91 -5.03 2.57 -4.25
CA CYS A 91 -3.63 2.29 -4.53
C CYS A 91 -3.45 1.81 -5.98
N PRO A 92 -2.32 2.12 -6.62
CA PRO A 92 -1.98 1.62 -7.95
C PRO A 92 -2.01 0.08 -8.03
N ASN A 93 -2.26 -0.46 -9.23
CA ASN A 93 -2.21 -1.90 -9.47
C ASN A 93 -0.86 -2.48 -9.03
N GLY A 94 -0.90 -3.58 -8.27
CA GLY A 94 0.29 -4.23 -7.69
C GLY A 94 0.67 -3.74 -6.29
N THR A 95 -0.05 -2.75 -5.76
CA THR A 95 0.15 -2.25 -4.40
C THR A 95 -1.12 -2.36 -3.57
N GLN A 96 -0.95 -2.40 -2.25
CA GLN A 96 -2.02 -2.40 -1.26
C GLN A 96 -1.70 -1.34 -0.20
N PHE A 97 -2.73 -0.79 0.44
CA PHE A 97 -2.55 0.16 1.52
C PHE A 97 -2.07 -0.56 2.79
N SER A 98 -0.88 -0.20 3.24
CA SER A 98 -0.30 -0.65 4.50
C SER A 98 -0.84 0.21 5.64
N GLN A 99 -1.76 -0.35 6.42
CA GLN A 99 -2.29 0.32 7.60
C GLN A 99 -1.17 0.74 8.57
N ALA A 100 -0.13 -0.08 8.72
CA ALA A 100 0.96 0.15 9.65
C ALA A 100 1.79 1.42 9.35
N PHE A 101 1.91 1.76 8.07
CA PHE A 101 2.80 2.83 7.59
C PHE A 101 2.06 3.97 6.87
N PHE A 102 0.75 3.82 6.65
CA PHE A 102 -0.08 4.78 5.95
C PHE A 102 0.37 5.09 4.51
N ILE A 103 0.85 4.07 3.79
CA ILE A 103 1.32 4.17 2.40
C ILE A 103 0.76 3.02 1.56
N CYS A 104 0.73 3.21 0.24
CA CYS A 104 0.62 2.08 -0.68
C CYS A 104 1.99 1.43 -0.84
N ASP A 105 2.10 0.16 -0.48
CA ASP A 105 3.33 -0.66 -0.62
C ASP A 105 3.02 -1.86 -1.52
N TRP A 106 4.06 -2.55 -1.99
CA TRP A 106 3.93 -3.74 -2.81
C TRP A 106 3.03 -4.78 -2.13
N TRP A 107 2.17 -5.42 -2.92
CA TRP A 107 1.12 -6.30 -2.39
C TRP A 107 1.68 -7.39 -1.45
N PHE A 108 2.87 -7.92 -1.73
CA PHE A 108 3.51 -8.96 -0.93
C PHE A 108 4.13 -8.46 0.40
N ASN A 109 4.27 -7.15 0.58
CA ASN A 109 4.72 -6.54 1.84
C ASN A 109 3.55 -6.25 2.80
N VAL A 110 2.31 -6.25 2.30
CA VAL A 110 1.13 -5.79 3.04
C VAL A 110 0.33 -6.95 3.60
N ARG A 111 0.07 -6.90 4.92
CA ARG A 111 -0.79 -7.85 5.64
C ARG A 111 -2.18 -7.27 5.83
N CYS A 112 -2.97 -7.29 4.75
CA CYS A 112 -4.28 -6.64 4.70
C CYS A 112 -5.27 -7.18 5.74
N ASP A 113 -5.17 -8.47 6.07
CA ASP A 113 -5.96 -9.16 7.09
C ASP A 113 -5.75 -8.58 8.50
N LEU A 114 -4.58 -8.00 8.76
CA LEU A 114 -4.25 -7.38 10.04
C LEU A 114 -4.61 -5.89 10.10
N SER A 115 -5.06 -5.29 8.99
CA SER A 115 -5.28 -3.84 8.92
C SER A 115 -6.27 -3.32 9.97
N LYS A 116 -7.42 -3.99 10.16
CA LYS A 116 -8.41 -3.56 11.17
C LYS A 116 -7.83 -3.50 12.59
N GLN A 117 -6.93 -4.42 12.94
CA GLN A 117 -6.27 -4.43 14.25
C GLN A 117 -5.33 -3.23 14.45
N LEU A 118 -4.87 -2.62 13.36
CA LEU A 118 -3.94 -1.50 13.34
C LEU A 118 -4.65 -0.14 13.23
N TYR A 119 -5.97 -0.08 13.11
CA TYR A 119 -6.71 1.21 13.04
C TYR A 119 -6.43 2.12 14.25
N HIS A 120 -6.18 1.55 15.43
CA HIS A 120 -5.86 2.29 16.65
C HIS A 120 -4.62 3.19 16.52
N ILE A 121 -3.71 2.94 15.56
CA ILE A 121 -2.52 3.77 15.39
C ILE A 121 -2.86 5.18 14.85
N ASN A 122 -4.05 5.35 14.25
CA ASN A 122 -4.59 6.66 13.86
C ASN A 122 -4.71 7.63 15.04
N ALA A 123 -4.84 7.11 16.27
CA ALA A 123 -4.84 7.90 17.49
C ALA A 123 -3.63 8.85 17.60
N ARG A 124 -2.51 8.55 16.92
CA ARG A 124 -1.26 9.33 16.98
C ARG A 124 -1.18 10.46 15.95
N LEU A 125 -2.00 10.45 14.89
CA LEU A 125 -1.85 11.37 13.75
C LEU A 125 -2.08 12.84 14.13
N TYR A 126 -3.03 13.10 15.01
CA TYR A 126 -3.42 14.46 15.40
C TYR A 126 -2.98 14.83 16.83
N GLN A 127 -2.15 13.99 17.46
CA GLN A 127 -1.58 14.31 18.75
C GLN A 127 -0.57 15.44 18.60
N ARG A 128 -0.83 16.57 19.26
CA ARG A 128 0.21 17.59 19.42
C ARG A 128 1.33 17.00 20.27
N PRO A 129 2.59 17.01 19.81
CA PRO A 129 3.70 16.63 20.65
C PRO A 129 3.68 17.51 21.90
N LYS A 130 3.70 16.90 23.08
CA LYS A 130 3.91 17.63 24.33
C LYS A 130 5.36 18.09 24.39
N LEU A 131 5.68 19.15 23.66
CA LEU A 131 6.99 19.79 23.70
C LEU A 131 7.12 20.45 25.06
N ASN A 132 8.18 20.10 25.80
CA ASN A 132 8.61 20.94 26.90
C ASN A 132 9.37 22.12 26.29
N PRO A 133 8.84 23.36 26.33
CA PRO A 133 9.48 24.52 25.69
C PRO A 133 10.84 24.86 26.29
N THR A 134 11.14 24.34 27.49
CA THR A 134 12.43 24.52 28.16
C THR A 134 13.45 23.41 27.87
N ARG A 135 13.03 22.32 27.22
CA ARG A 135 13.96 21.25 26.86
C ARG A 135 14.84 21.74 25.71
N PRO A 136 16.18 21.79 25.87
CA PRO A 136 17.05 22.19 24.78
C PRO A 136 16.89 21.21 23.61
N HIS A 137 16.79 21.75 22.40
CA HIS A 137 16.84 20.93 21.20
C HIS A 137 18.16 20.14 21.17
N ARG A 138 18.14 18.91 20.63
CA ARG A 138 19.37 18.13 20.46
C ARG A 138 20.30 18.92 19.53
N LEU A 139 21.45 19.33 20.06
CA LEU A 139 22.49 19.94 19.25
C LEU A 139 23.05 18.88 18.31
N VAL A 140 23.05 19.19 17.02
CA VAL A 140 23.73 18.37 16.03
C VAL A 140 25.22 18.64 16.19
N THR A 141 25.91 17.77 16.94
CA THR A 141 27.35 17.89 17.17
C THR A 141 28.11 17.46 15.91
N LYS A 142 29.38 17.89 15.82
CA LYS A 142 30.27 17.46 14.74
C LYS A 142 30.41 15.94 14.67
N GLU A 143 30.50 15.28 15.83
CA GLU A 143 30.52 13.82 15.92
C GLU A 143 29.22 13.16 15.42
N ILE A 144 28.05 13.79 15.64
CA ILE A 144 26.78 13.29 15.10
C ILE A 144 26.77 13.41 13.56
N LEU A 145 27.28 14.52 13.02
CA LEU A 145 27.39 14.69 11.56
C LEU A 145 28.35 13.67 10.97
N GLU A 146 29.52 13.49 11.57
CA GLU A 146 30.52 12.52 11.13
C GLU A 146 29.91 11.10 11.14
N ASN A 147 29.19 10.70 12.19
CA ASN A 147 28.57 9.37 12.25
C ASN A 147 27.36 9.14 11.33
N ILE A 148 26.65 10.19 10.89
CA ILE A 148 25.51 10.06 9.97
C ILE A 148 25.97 9.94 8.51
N PHE A 149 27.09 10.57 8.18
CA PHE A 149 27.63 10.64 6.81
C PHE A 149 28.84 9.71 6.57
N LEU A 150 29.12 8.78 7.48
CA LEU A 150 30.12 7.72 7.34
C LEU A 150 29.52 6.47 6.69
#